data_AF-A0A4Y7PK19-F1
#
_entry.id   AF-A0A4Y7PK19-F1
#
_cell.length_a   1.000
_cell.length_b   1.000
_cell.length_c   1.000
_cell.angle_alpha   90.00
_cell.angle_beta   90.00
_cell.angle_gamma   90.00
#
_symmetry.space_group_name_H-M   'P 1'
#
loop_
_entity.id
_entity.type
_entity.pdbx_description
1 polymer ?
#
loop_
_entity_poly.entity_id
_entity_poly.type
_entity_poly.pdbx_seq_one_letter_code
_entity_poly.pdbx_strand_id
1 'polypeptide(L)'
;MNLLERLQSMRVVPCEDYVTAMKLREANHNATSYTPAGSTDDLWPGTYYLTHIDEKYRRSYAVVPHLEMIDDLPGESSSSDSDVNE
;
A
#
# COMPACT_ATOMS: atom_id res chain seq x y z
N MET A 1 -14.95 -9.64 -3.28
CA MET A 1 -14.60 -8.60 -2.28
C MET A 1 -14.42 -9.29 -0.95
N ASN A 2 -13.19 -9.44 -0.45
CA ASN A 2 -12.89 -10.22 0.75
C ASN A 2 -12.93 -9.32 2.00
N LEU A 3 -14.13 -9.00 2.48
CA LEU A 3 -14.31 -8.00 3.53
C LEU A 3 -13.74 -8.44 4.89
N LEU A 4 -14.09 -9.64 5.35
CA LEU A 4 -13.70 -10.13 6.68
C LEU A 4 -12.18 -10.29 6.80
N GLU A 5 -11.54 -10.86 5.78
CA GLU A 5 -10.08 -11.00 5.70
C GLU A 5 -9.39 -9.64 5.78
N ARG A 6 -9.89 -8.63 5.05
CA ARG A 6 -9.32 -7.27 5.08
C ARG A 6 -9.42 -6.64 6.47
N LEU A 7 -10.56 -6.80 7.14
CA LEU A 7 -10.75 -6.27 8.50
C LEU A 7 -9.80 -6.96 9.49
N GLN A 8 -9.63 -8.28 9.37
CA GLN A 8 -8.72 -9.05 10.21
C GLN A 8 -7.24 -8.68 9.97
N SER A 9 -6.89 -8.24 8.77
CA SER A 9 -5.52 -7.78 8.43
C SER A 9 -5.18 -6.37 8.93
N MET A 10 -6.13 -5.63 9.49
CA MET A 10 -5.88 -4.28 9.99
C MET A 10 -4.99 -4.32 11.24
N ARG A 11 -4.01 -3.41 11.29
CA ARG A 11 -3.17 -3.23 12.47
C ARG A 11 -3.95 -2.54 13.59
N VAL A 12 -4.00 -3.18 14.77
CA VAL A 12 -4.49 -2.56 16.00
C VAL A 12 -3.34 -1.81 16.66
N VAL A 13 -3.57 -0.54 17.00
CA VAL A 13 -2.58 0.34 17.64
C VAL A 13 -3.06 0.80 19.02
N PRO A 14 -2.14 1.13 19.95
CA PRO A 14 -2.50 1.75 21.23
C PRO A 14 -3.25 3.07 21.08
N CYS A 15 -3.98 3.46 22.12
CA CYS A 15 -4.74 4.71 22.15
C CYS A 15 -3.84 5.95 22.00
N GLU A 16 -2.62 5.90 22.52
CA GLU A 16 -1.64 6.97 22.49
C GLU A 16 -1.20 7.31 21.06
N ASP A 17 -1.05 6.30 20.20
CA ASP A 17 -0.72 6.47 18.79
C ASP A 17 -1.85 7.17 18.05
N TYR A 18 -3.10 6.78 18.34
CA TYR A 18 -4.29 7.45 17.81
C TYR A 18 -4.35 8.92 18.22
N VAL A 19 -4.14 9.22 19.51
CA VAL A 19 -4.13 10.61 20.01
C VAL A 19 -3.02 11.43 19.37
N THR A 20 -1.83 10.84 19.19
CA THR A 20 -0.69 11.48 18.52
C THR A 20 -1.02 11.80 17.07
N ALA A 21 -1.62 10.85 16.34
CA ALA A 21 -2.07 11.06 14.97
C ALA A 21 -3.15 12.17 14.87
N MET A 22 -4.06 12.25 15.83
CA MET A 22 -5.09 13.31 15.87
C MET A 22 -4.47 14.70 16.08
N LYS A 23 -3.51 14.83 17.00
CA LYS A 23 -2.78 16.10 17.21
C LYS A 23 -1.99 16.51 15.97
N LEU A 24 -1.34 15.56 15.29
CA LEU A 24 -0.64 15.82 14.04
C LEU A 24 -1.60 16.30 12.95
N ARG A 25 -2.79 15.71 12.86
CA ARG A 25 -3.82 16.13 11.91
C ARG A 25 -4.31 17.55 12.20
N GLU A 26 -4.57 17.87 13.46
CA GLU A 26 -5.00 19.20 13.88
C GLU A 26 -3.97 20.27 13.53
N ALA A 27 -2.69 20.04 13.86
CA ALA A 27 -1.62 20.99 13.60
C ALA A 27 -1.39 21.29 12.10
N ASN A 28 -1.65 20.30 11.23
CA ASN A 28 -1.42 20.42 9.79
C ASN A 28 -2.71 20.69 9.00
N HIS A 29 -3.86 20.80 9.68
CA HIS A 29 -5.12 21.10 9.02
C HIS A 29 -5.05 22.49 8.38
N ASN A 30 -5.18 22.55 7.05
CA ASN A 30 -5.02 23.76 6.22
C ASN A 30 -3.58 24.33 6.12
N ALA A 31 -2.56 23.58 6.54
CA ALA A 31 -1.19 23.97 6.27
C ALA A 31 -0.89 23.98 4.75
N THR A 32 -0.13 24.98 4.30
CA THR A 32 0.47 25.03 2.96
C THR A 32 1.95 24.63 3.05
N SER A 33 2.55 24.26 1.92
CA SER A 33 3.97 23.89 1.86
C SER A 33 4.35 22.78 2.85
N TYR A 34 3.51 21.76 2.92
CA TYR A 34 3.61 20.69 3.90
C TYR A 34 3.92 19.34 3.24
N THR A 35 4.86 18.61 3.85
CA THR A 35 5.17 17.21 3.51
C THR A 35 4.76 16.32 4.69
N PRO A 36 3.83 15.37 4.50
CA PRO A 36 3.40 14.45 5.56
C PRO A 36 4.57 13.67 6.17
N ALA A 37 4.60 13.59 7.50
CA ALA A 37 5.63 12.87 8.26
C ALA A 37 5.24 11.42 8.63
N GLY A 38 4.03 10.98 8.26
CA GLY A 38 3.55 9.63 8.56
C GLY A 38 4.26 8.57 7.72
N SER A 39 4.52 7.39 8.30
CA SER A 39 5.04 6.25 7.55
C SER A 39 4.01 5.72 6.55
N THR A 40 4.50 5.22 5.42
CA THR A 40 3.72 4.53 4.38
C THR A 40 3.74 3.01 4.52
N ASP A 41 4.47 2.47 5.49
CA ASP A 41 4.76 1.03 5.60
C ASP A 41 3.50 0.19 5.90
N ASP A 42 2.52 0.76 6.61
CA ASP A 42 1.27 0.09 6.96
C ASP A 42 0.15 0.29 5.92
N LEU A 43 0.43 0.99 4.81
CA LEU A 43 -0.54 1.20 3.74
C LEU A 43 -0.61 -0.04 2.85
N TRP A 44 -1.81 -0.48 2.51
CA TRP A 44 -1.98 -1.63 1.62
C TRP A 44 -1.42 -1.35 0.22
N PRO A 45 -0.90 -2.37 -0.49
CA PRO A 45 -0.51 -2.24 -1.89
C PRO A 45 -1.62 -1.64 -2.76
N GLY A 46 -1.27 -0.70 -3.63
CA GLY A 46 -2.23 0.05 -4.45
C GLY A 46 -2.92 1.23 -3.75
N THR A 47 -2.61 1.51 -2.48
CA THR A 47 -3.16 2.67 -1.76
C THR A 47 -2.54 3.97 -2.27
N TYR A 48 -3.37 4.95 -2.59
CA TYR A 48 -2.94 6.32 -2.87
C TYR A 48 -2.70 7.08 -1.56
N TYR A 49 -1.61 7.82 -1.47
CA TYR A 49 -1.27 8.63 -0.30
C TYR A 49 -0.74 10.01 -0.69
N LEU A 50 -0.90 10.97 0.22
CA LEU A 50 -0.46 12.35 0.03
C LEU A 50 1.06 12.45 0.19
N THR A 51 1.75 13.02 -0.80
CA THR A 51 3.21 13.23 -0.75
C THR A 51 3.59 14.65 -0.41
N HIS A 52 2.84 15.64 -0.90
CA HIS A 52 3.15 17.05 -0.68
C HIS A 52 1.94 17.96 -0.93
N ILE A 53 1.86 19.07 -0.19
CA ILE A 53 0.97 20.20 -0.45
C ILE A 53 1.84 21.42 -0.70
N ASP A 54 1.66 22.10 -1.82
CA ASP A 54 2.44 23.30 -2.12
C ASP A 54 1.79 24.60 -1.58
N GLU A 55 2.44 25.73 -1.86
CA GLU A 55 2.00 27.08 -1.46
C GLU A 55 0.61 27.47 -2.00
N LYS A 56 0.20 26.86 -3.11
CA LYS A 56 -1.09 27.12 -3.77
C LYS A 56 -2.15 26.08 -3.39
N TYR A 57 -1.93 25.34 -2.30
CA TYR A 57 -2.81 24.27 -1.82
C TYR A 57 -2.98 23.09 -2.79
N ARG A 58 -2.12 22.96 -3.81
CA ARG A 58 -2.18 21.83 -4.75
C ARG A 58 -1.57 20.61 -4.07
N ARG A 59 -2.24 19.46 -4.19
CA ARG A 59 -1.87 18.21 -3.51
C ARG A 59 -1.28 17.22 -4.50
N SER A 60 -0.13 16.67 -4.16
CA SER A 60 0.55 15.62 -4.91
C SER A 60 0.33 14.27 -4.23
N TYR A 61 0.19 13.22 -5.04
CA TYR A 61 -0.10 11.87 -4.56
C TYR A 61 0.84 10.85 -5.20
N ALA A 62 1.14 9.79 -4.47
CA ALA A 62 1.82 8.60 -4.97
C ALA A 62 1.01 7.35 -4.60
N VAL A 63 1.43 6.20 -5.12
CA VAL A 63 0.77 4.91 -4.92
C VAL A 63 1.77 3.96 -4.29
N VAL A 64 1.33 3.21 -3.27
CA VAL A 64 2.10 2.09 -2.73
C VAL A 64 2.22 1.02 -3.82
N PRO A 65 3.44 0.60 -4.20
CA PRO A 65 3.62 -0.40 -5.25
C PRO A 65 2.82 -1.68 -4.97
N HIS A 66 2.26 -2.28 -6.02
CA HIS A 66 1.88 -3.68 -5.95
C HIS A 66 3.18 -4.48 -6.00
N LEU A 67 3.51 -5.19 -4.92
CA LEU A 67 4.53 -6.23 -4.98
C LEU A 67 3.95 -7.34 -5.85
N GLU A 68 4.17 -7.29 -7.16
CA GLU A 68 3.96 -8.46 -8.00
C GLU A 68 4.96 -9.51 -7.51
N MET A 69 4.45 -10.64 -7.02
CA MET A 69 5.29 -11.81 -6.81
C MET A 69 5.91 -12.14 -8.17
N ILE A 70 7.24 -12.12 -8.21
CA ILE A 70 7.99 -12.64 -9.35
C ILE A 70 7.59 -14.11 -9.47
N ASP A 71 6.81 -14.40 -10.51
CA ASP A 71 6.40 -15.76 -10.88
C ASP A 71 7.60 -16.45 -11.57
N ASP A 72 8.71 -16.59 -10.84
CA ASP A 72 9.82 -17.48 -11.22
C ASP A 72 9.46 -18.90 -10.77
N LEU A 73 8.42 -19.46 -11.39
CA LEU A 73 8.24 -20.91 -11.43
C LEU A 73 9.22 -21.47 -12.48
N PRO A 74 10.13 -22.38 -12.12
CA PRO A 74 10.98 -23.03 -13.12
C PRO A 74 10.07 -23.79 -14.09
N GLY A 75 10.19 -23.45 -15.37
CA GLY A 75 9.36 -24.01 -16.43
C GLY A 75 9.29 -25.53 -16.37
N GLU A 76 8.08 -26.06 -16.25
CA GLU A 76 7.80 -27.45 -16.57
C GLU A 76 8.23 -27.67 -18.03
N SER A 77 9.36 -28.34 -18.21
CA SER A 77 9.70 -28.96 -19.49
C SER A 77 8.61 -29.98 -19.79
N SER A 78 7.70 -29.62 -20.68
CA SER A 78 6.79 -30.55 -21.33
C SER A 78 7.64 -31.61 -22.05
N SER A 79 7.88 -32.75 -21.40
CA SER A 79 8.37 -33.94 -22.09
C SER A 79 7.26 -34.42 -23.01
N SER A 80 7.48 -34.24 -24.30
CA SER A 80 6.67 -34.81 -25.37
C SER A 80 6.77 -36.34 -25.33
N ASP A 81 5.76 -37.01 -24.76
CA ASP A 81 5.52 -38.42 -25.07
C ASP A 81 4.79 -38.49 -26.41
N SER A 82 5.57 -38.47 -27.50
CA SER A 82 5.17 -39.05 -28.77
C SER A 82 5.72 -40.48 -28.81
N ASP A 83 4.82 -41.47 -28.77
CA ASP A 83 4.79 -42.61 -29.70
C ASP A 83 4.02 -43.80 -29.09
N VAL A 84 2.74 -43.90 -29.43
CA VAL A 84 2.05 -45.19 -29.54
C VAL A 84 1.29 -45.20 -30.87
N ASN A 85 1.92 -45.81 -31.87
CA ASN A 85 1.28 -46.38 -33.05
C ASN A 85 2.23 -47.45 -33.62
N GLU A 86 2.11 -48.69 -33.15
CA GLU A 86 1.80 -49.92 -33.92
C GLU A 86 1.90 -51.14 -32.99
#